data_AF-A0AAQ1GMG3-F1
#
_entry.id   AF-A0AAQ1GMG3-F1
#
_cell.length_a   1.000
_cell.length_b   1.000
_cell.length_c   1.000
_cell.angle_alpha   90.00
_cell.angle_beta   90.00
_cell.angle_gamma   90.00
#
_symmetry.space_group_name_H-M   'P 1'
#
loop_
_entity.id
_entity.type
_entity.pdbx_description
1 polymer ?
#
loop_
_entity_poly.entity_id
_entity_poly.type
_entity_poly.pdbx_seq_one_letter_code
_entity_poly.pdbx_strand_id
1 'polypeptide(L)'
;MQEREAALYRYFDKNDQLLYVGISKSAPARLAQHIGVSHWAYQITRVNIEKHPNRAAARAAELQAIKNENPLHNIEGRRNGMSAFDARRADSTLEDLKRDWEDSQDLFDRHCRLYFKWFREQGIEPVMEVEMTVRQKKAYEKWAKPHLREYALRIANERSANPNWRIERERARREAEKKRDDEYAERKRLNLEQQAARRAARALLLPPTEEQLKKRKIARQANAFQKIIDSLPKADLAEYMDRFMAQRGEALPTYITNSGPYFASNGIQRKFTRFLRALLAKEYGFVELGEYSQDGRKVRAV
;
A
#
# COMPACT_ATOMS: atom_id res chain seq x y z
N MET A 1 34.97 32.14 -3.02
CA MET A 1 33.64 31.59 -2.69
C MET A 1 33.56 31.49 -1.17
N GLN A 2 32.54 32.05 -0.52
CA GLN A 2 32.35 31.84 0.93
C GLN A 2 32.07 30.35 1.18
N GLU A 3 32.78 29.75 2.15
CA GLU A 3 32.47 28.39 2.58
C GLU A 3 31.06 28.37 3.19
N ARG A 4 30.25 27.39 2.79
CA ARG A 4 28.87 27.28 3.28
C ARG A 4 28.86 26.71 4.70
N GLU A 5 27.91 27.18 5.50
CA GLU A 5 27.59 26.62 6.82
C GLU A 5 27.41 25.10 6.76
N ALA A 6 27.80 24.44 7.85
CA ALA A 6 27.65 23.01 8.02
C ALA A 6 27.14 22.71 9.43
N ALA A 7 26.38 21.63 9.57
CA ALA A 7 25.87 21.17 10.86
C ALA A 7 26.59 19.90 11.29
N LEU A 8 27.00 19.86 12.56
CA LEU A 8 27.38 18.65 13.29
C LEU A 8 26.11 18.04 13.88
N TYR A 9 25.89 16.75 13.67
CA TYR A 9 24.75 16.03 14.23
C TYR A 9 25.19 14.83 15.05
N ARG A 10 24.44 14.54 16.11
CA ARG A 10 24.65 13.42 17.03
C ARG A 10 23.35 12.63 17.14
N TYR A 11 23.42 11.32 16.96
CA TYR A 11 22.29 10.42 17.06
C TYR A 11 22.40 9.57 18.32
N PHE A 12 21.32 9.49 19.08
CA PHE A 12 21.25 8.79 20.37
C PHE A 12 20.14 7.74 20.35
N ASP A 13 20.32 6.67 21.11
CA ASP A 13 19.29 5.64 21.33
C ASP A 13 18.37 5.95 22.52
N LYS A 14 17.44 5.01 22.81
CA LYS A 14 16.46 5.12 23.92
C LYS A 14 17.11 5.23 25.32
N ASN A 15 18.37 4.84 25.46
CA ASN A 15 19.13 4.86 26.70
C ASN A 15 20.15 6.01 26.74
N ASP A 16 19.98 7.01 25.85
CA ASP A 16 20.91 8.13 25.66
C ASP A 16 22.35 7.69 25.27
N GLN A 17 22.53 6.47 24.74
CA GLN A 17 23.81 6.04 24.19
C GLN A 17 24.05 6.73 22.85
N LEU A 18 25.21 7.38 22.71
CA LEU A 18 25.61 7.99 21.46
C LEU A 18 25.90 6.90 20.41
N LEU A 19 25.08 6.85 19.36
CA LEU A 19 25.17 5.90 18.26
C LEU A 19 26.15 6.37 17.19
N TYR A 20 26.04 7.62 16.77
CA TYR A 20 26.80 8.14 15.64
C TYR A 20 26.93 9.65 15.69
N VAL A 21 28.06 10.16 15.21
CA VAL A 21 28.36 11.58 15.01
C VAL A 21 28.75 11.81 13.56
N GLY A 22 28.20 12.85 12.94
CA GLY A 22 28.61 13.22 11.59
C GLY A 22 28.37 14.68 11.25
N ILE A 23 28.92 15.14 10.11
CA ILE A 23 28.64 16.48 9.56
C ILE A 23 27.88 16.45 8.24
N SER A 24 27.05 17.46 7.99
CA SER A 24 26.32 17.63 6.73
C SER A 24 25.91 19.09 6.50
N LYS A 25 25.64 19.45 5.24
CA LYS A 25 24.92 20.71 4.92
C LYS A 25 23.46 20.67 5.36
N SER A 26 22.88 19.48 5.48
CA SER A 26 21.53 19.23 5.97
C SER A 26 21.52 17.94 6.79
N ALA A 27 21.41 18.08 8.11
CA ALA A 27 21.31 16.93 9.02
C ALA A 27 20.04 16.08 8.77
N PRO A 28 18.84 16.66 8.49
CA PRO A 28 17.66 15.87 8.15
C PRO A 28 17.82 15.03 6.88
N ALA A 29 18.40 15.59 5.81
CA ALA A 29 18.64 14.85 4.58
C ALA A 29 19.63 13.69 4.81
N ARG A 30 20.61 13.89 5.71
CA ARG A 30 21.57 12.85 6.06
C ARG A 30 20.97 11.76 6.95
N LEU A 31 20.06 12.12 7.84
CA LEU A 31 19.27 11.15 8.63
C LEU A 31 18.46 10.22 7.70
N ALA A 32 17.76 10.78 6.70
CA ALA A 32 17.02 9.98 5.73
C ALA A 32 17.92 8.98 4.98
N GLN A 33 19.15 9.39 4.65
CA GLN A 33 20.13 8.47 4.06
C GLN A 33 20.53 7.36 5.03
N HIS A 34 20.82 7.68 6.29
CA HIS A 34 21.16 6.68 7.31
C HIS A 34 20.04 5.67 7.54
N ILE A 35 18.79 6.12 7.60
CA ILE A 35 17.61 5.23 7.72
C ILE A 35 17.60 4.18 6.60
N GLY A 36 17.99 4.55 5.38
CA GLY A 36 18.01 3.63 4.24
C GLY A 36 19.20 2.67 4.16
N VAL A 37 20.29 2.93 4.89
CA VAL A 37 21.57 2.19 4.68
C VAL A 37 22.23 1.65 5.95
N SER A 38 21.90 2.21 7.11
CA SER A 38 22.57 1.90 8.38
C SER A 38 21.69 1.02 9.25
N HIS A 39 22.18 -0.17 9.61
CA HIS A 39 21.49 -1.13 10.47
C HIS A 39 21.26 -0.65 11.93
N TRP A 40 21.70 0.54 12.30
CA TRP A 40 21.50 1.12 13.63
C TRP A 40 20.54 2.32 13.58
N ALA A 41 20.12 2.76 12.39
CA ALA A 41 19.32 3.98 12.25
C ALA A 41 17.92 3.87 12.87
N TYR A 42 17.37 2.65 13.00
CA TYR A 42 16.10 2.41 13.69
C TYR A 42 16.21 2.57 15.21
N GLN A 43 17.42 2.56 15.77
CA GLN A 43 17.64 2.75 17.20
C GLN A 43 17.62 4.22 17.61
N ILE A 44 17.67 5.15 16.63
CA ILE A 44 17.73 6.58 16.89
C ILE A 44 16.40 7.06 17.50
N THR A 45 16.47 7.62 18.70
CA THR A 45 15.32 8.25 19.40
C THR A 45 15.49 9.75 19.53
N ARG A 46 16.73 10.24 19.59
CA ARG A 46 17.06 11.65 19.79
C ARG A 46 18.18 12.10 18.86
N VAL A 47 18.05 13.32 18.34
CA VAL A 47 19.03 13.94 17.43
C VAL A 47 19.40 15.32 17.97
N ASN A 48 20.70 15.55 18.19
CA ASN A 48 21.21 16.88 18.51
C ASN A 48 21.90 17.46 17.26
N ILE A 49 21.64 18.72 16.95
CA ILE A 49 22.20 19.41 15.77
C ILE A 49 22.85 20.71 16.23
N GLU A 50 24.12 20.89 15.88
CA GLU A 50 24.96 22.05 16.19
C GLU A 50 25.42 22.68 14.87
N LYS A 51 25.21 23.99 14.70
CA LYS A 51 25.60 24.71 13.48
C LYS A 51 27.00 25.28 13.63
N HIS A 52 27.80 25.17 12.56
CA HIS A 52 29.13 25.76 12.45
C HIS A 52 29.22 26.69 11.25
N PRO A 53 30.05 27.74 11.33
CA PRO A 53 30.15 28.76 10.29
C PRO A 53 30.63 28.20 8.95
N ASN A 54 31.40 27.11 8.98
CA ASN A 54 31.90 26.45 7.78
C ASN A 54 32.15 24.96 8.02
N ARG A 55 32.42 24.24 6.91
CA ARG A 55 32.66 22.79 6.92
C ARG A 55 33.94 22.42 7.67
N ALA A 56 34.99 23.24 7.61
CA ALA A 56 36.25 22.97 8.29
C ALA A 56 36.07 22.97 9.82
N ALA A 57 35.34 23.96 10.36
CA ALA A 57 34.98 24.04 11.77
C ALA A 57 34.11 22.85 12.21
N ALA A 58 33.09 22.49 11.42
CA ALA A 58 32.25 21.32 11.71
C ALA A 58 33.08 20.03 11.76
N ARG A 59 34.03 19.86 10.82
CA ARG A 59 34.90 18.67 10.76
C ARG A 59 35.84 18.59 11.97
N ALA A 60 36.39 19.71 12.42
CA ALA A 60 37.20 19.75 13.63
C ALA A 60 36.38 19.33 14.86
N ALA A 61 35.15 19.85 14.99
CA ALA A 61 34.22 19.50 16.06
C ALA A 61 33.79 18.01 16.00
N GLU A 62 33.55 17.47 14.80
CA GLU A 62 33.26 16.04 14.57
C GLU A 62 34.38 15.14 15.07
N LEU A 63 35.63 15.43 14.70
CA LEU A 63 36.79 14.65 15.14
C LEU A 63 36.96 14.69 16.66
N GLN A 64 36.74 15.85 17.28
CA GLN A 64 36.79 15.99 18.73
C GLN A 64 35.66 15.20 19.41
N ALA A 65 34.44 15.26 18.88
CA ALA A 65 33.29 14.49 19.38
C ALA A 65 33.51 12.98 19.25
N ILE A 66 33.99 12.49 18.10
CA ILE A 66 34.30 11.06 17.90
C ILE A 66 35.35 10.59 18.91
N LYS A 67 36.38 11.40 19.17
CA LYS A 67 37.45 11.07 20.11
C LYS A 67 36.98 11.07 21.57
N ASN A 68 36.18 12.06 21.96
CA ASN A 68 35.80 12.27 23.36
C ASN A 68 34.55 11.48 23.76
N GLU A 69 33.60 11.32 22.84
CA GLU A 69 32.29 10.73 23.12
C GLU A 69 32.20 9.24 22.70
N ASN A 70 33.17 8.73 21.93
CA ASN A 70 33.28 7.33 21.48
C ASN A 70 31.96 6.72 20.94
N PRO A 71 31.30 7.36 19.96
CA PRO A 71 30.02 6.89 19.40
C PRO A 71 30.06 5.42 18.96
N LEU A 72 28.97 4.69 19.14
CA LEU A 72 28.91 3.23 18.95
C LEU A 72 29.26 2.78 17.53
N HIS A 73 28.87 3.53 16.50
CA HIS A 73 28.94 3.13 15.09
C HIS A 73 29.84 4.00 14.20
N ASN A 74 30.56 5.00 14.73
CA ASN A 74 31.62 5.63 13.93
C ASN A 74 32.79 4.66 13.78
N ILE A 75 33.16 4.36 12.55
CA ILE A 75 34.30 3.52 12.21
C ILE A 75 35.52 4.40 11.95
N GLU A 76 35.33 5.47 11.17
CA GLU A 76 36.37 6.44 10.85
C GLU A 76 36.69 7.32 12.07
N GLY A 77 37.97 7.44 12.42
CA GLY A 77 38.46 8.32 13.50
C GLY A 77 38.75 7.65 14.84
N ARG A 78 38.50 6.34 15.02
CA ARG A 78 38.96 5.61 16.21
C ARG A 78 40.44 5.22 16.09
N ARG A 79 41.22 5.47 17.13
CA ARG A 79 42.68 5.17 17.16
C ARG A 79 43.02 3.68 17.20
N ASN A 80 42.10 2.80 17.59
CA ASN A 80 42.43 1.40 17.95
C ASN A 80 41.69 0.31 17.14
N GLY A 81 41.05 0.63 16.01
CA GLY A 81 40.49 -0.38 15.10
C GLY A 81 39.30 -1.22 15.60
N MET A 82 39.01 -1.21 16.91
CA MET A 82 37.91 -1.96 17.51
C MET A 82 36.79 -0.99 17.89
N SER A 83 35.59 -1.18 17.34
CA SER A 83 34.45 -0.35 17.71
C SER A 83 33.94 -0.73 19.10
N ALA A 84 33.34 0.22 19.83
CA ALA A 84 32.63 -0.06 21.08
C ALA A 84 31.51 -1.11 20.87
N PHE A 85 31.01 -1.20 19.63
CA PHE A 85 30.11 -2.25 19.20
C PHE A 85 30.82 -3.62 19.17
N ASP A 86 32.01 -3.70 18.58
CA ASP A 86 32.82 -4.94 18.57
C ASP A 86 33.22 -5.37 19.99
N ALA A 87 33.55 -4.41 20.86
CA ALA A 87 33.87 -4.67 22.26
C ALA A 87 32.65 -5.19 23.05
N ARG A 88 31.48 -4.54 22.92
CA ARG A 88 30.23 -5.06 23.54
C ARG A 88 29.87 -6.44 23.00
N ARG A 89 30.05 -6.66 21.69
CA ARG A 89 29.69 -7.91 21.03
C ARG A 89 30.60 -9.07 21.45
N ALA A 90 31.87 -8.80 21.74
CA ALA A 90 32.81 -9.80 22.27
C ALA A 90 32.36 -10.34 23.64
N ASP A 91 31.69 -9.51 24.44
CA ASP A 91 31.21 -9.85 25.79
C ASP A 91 29.70 -10.23 25.84
N SER A 92 29.00 -10.26 24.70
CA SER A 92 27.54 -10.51 24.67
C SER A 92 27.20 -12.00 24.82
N THR A 93 26.19 -12.33 25.64
CA THR A 93 25.64 -13.69 25.71
C THR A 93 24.75 -14.01 24.51
N LEU A 94 24.41 -15.30 24.32
CA LEU A 94 23.52 -15.72 23.24
C LEU A 94 22.11 -15.10 23.39
N GLU A 95 21.67 -14.95 24.63
CA GLU A 95 20.41 -14.32 25.03
C GLU A 95 20.41 -12.82 24.72
N ASP A 96 21.53 -12.12 24.92
CA ASP A 96 21.66 -10.69 24.58
C ASP A 96 21.52 -10.45 23.08
N LEU A 97 22.20 -11.26 22.26
CA LEU A 97 22.12 -11.18 20.81
C LEU A 97 20.73 -11.52 20.27
N LYS A 98 20.04 -12.48 20.90
CA LYS A 98 18.67 -12.85 20.55
C LYS A 98 17.69 -11.72 20.85
N ARG A 99 17.81 -11.09 22.02
CA ARG A 99 17.02 -9.93 22.43
C ARG A 99 17.26 -8.73 21.51
N ASP A 100 18.51 -8.43 21.17
CA ASP A 100 18.84 -7.36 20.22
C ASP A 100 18.19 -7.60 18.84
N TRP A 101 18.16 -8.85 18.37
CA TRP A 101 17.52 -9.22 17.12
C TRP A 101 15.99 -9.07 17.18
N GLU A 102 15.35 -9.56 18.25
CA GLU A 102 13.90 -9.46 18.45
C GLU A 102 13.46 -7.99 18.58
N ASP A 103 14.19 -7.17 19.35
CA ASP A 103 13.97 -5.72 19.45
C ASP A 103 14.12 -5.05 18.07
N SER A 104 15.09 -5.48 17.26
CA SER A 104 15.31 -4.94 15.91
C SER A 104 14.18 -5.27 14.94
N GLN A 105 13.60 -6.47 15.04
CA GLN A 105 12.44 -6.86 14.22
C GLN A 105 11.18 -6.09 14.60
N ASP A 106 10.87 -5.95 15.89
CA ASP A 106 9.71 -5.17 16.33
C ASP A 106 9.85 -3.68 15.97
N LEU A 107 11.05 -3.12 16.11
CA LEU A 107 11.36 -1.74 15.71
C LEU A 107 11.25 -1.55 14.19
N PHE A 108 11.71 -2.51 13.37
CA PHE A 108 11.52 -2.47 11.92
C PHE A 108 10.03 -2.49 11.55
N ASP A 109 9.26 -3.39 12.13
CA ASP A 109 7.80 -3.45 11.91
C ASP A 109 7.11 -2.16 12.35
N ARG A 110 7.53 -1.57 13.48
CA ARG A 110 7.02 -0.28 13.96
C ARG A 110 7.37 0.87 13.01
N HIS A 111 8.58 0.85 12.45
CA HIS A 111 9.03 1.83 11.47
C HIS A 111 8.24 1.72 10.16
N CYS A 112 8.06 0.50 9.63
CA CYS A 112 7.19 0.24 8.48
C CYS A 112 5.77 0.76 8.74
N ARG A 113 5.20 0.50 9.93
CA ARG A 113 3.87 1.00 10.32
C ARG A 113 3.80 2.54 10.33
N LEU A 114 4.78 3.23 10.90
CA LEU A 114 4.81 4.71 10.94
C LEU A 114 5.03 5.31 9.55
N TYR A 115 5.89 4.69 8.74
CA TYR A 115 6.13 5.07 7.36
C TYR A 115 4.86 4.93 6.52
N PHE A 116 4.18 3.78 6.59
CA PHE A 116 2.90 3.57 5.89
C PHE A 116 1.79 4.50 6.38
N LYS A 117 1.75 4.80 7.68
CA LYS A 117 0.80 5.79 8.24
C LYS A 117 1.03 7.17 7.62
N TRP A 118 2.28 7.64 7.58
CA TRP A 118 2.63 8.93 6.99
C TRP A 118 2.25 9.01 5.50
N PHE A 119 2.52 7.95 4.72
CA PHE A 119 2.11 7.89 3.30
C PHE A 119 0.59 8.01 3.11
N ARG A 120 -0.19 7.30 3.93
CA ARG A 120 -1.66 7.41 3.91
C ARG A 120 -2.16 8.81 4.28
N GLU A 121 -1.52 9.47 5.25
CA GLU A 121 -1.86 10.85 5.63
C GLU A 121 -1.57 11.85 4.50
N GLN A 122 -0.64 11.54 3.59
CA GLN A 122 -0.38 12.33 2.38
C GLN A 122 -1.28 11.94 1.18
N GLY A 123 -2.23 11.00 1.36
CA GLY A 123 -3.06 10.49 0.27
C GLY A 123 -2.29 9.65 -0.76
N ILE A 124 -1.11 9.16 -0.39
CA ILE A 124 -0.25 8.33 -1.24
C ILE A 124 -0.48 6.87 -0.85
N GLU A 125 -1.08 6.10 -1.75
CA GLU A 125 -1.20 4.64 -1.61
C GLU A 125 0.22 4.04 -1.57
N PRO A 126 0.62 3.39 -0.46
CA PRO A 126 1.93 2.78 -0.39
C PRO A 126 1.94 1.56 -1.32
N VAL A 127 2.66 1.67 -2.43
CA VAL A 127 2.94 0.54 -3.31
C VAL A 127 3.77 -0.46 -2.50
N MET A 128 3.22 -1.66 -2.29
CA MET A 128 3.84 -2.78 -1.54
C MET A 128 5.22 -3.18 -2.07
N GLU A 129 5.58 -2.72 -3.27
CA GLU A 129 6.91 -2.83 -3.84
C GLU A 129 7.60 -1.48 -3.76
N VAL A 130 8.35 -1.24 -2.69
CA VAL A 130 9.44 -0.28 -2.79
C VAL A 130 10.41 -0.89 -3.79
N GLU A 131 10.38 -0.44 -5.04
CA GLU A 131 11.43 -0.73 -6.01
C GLU A 131 12.73 -0.14 -5.46
N MET A 132 13.44 -0.95 -4.69
CA MET A 132 14.82 -0.68 -4.34
C MET A 132 15.57 -0.42 -5.63
N THR A 133 16.23 0.72 -5.72
CA THR A 133 17.10 1.00 -6.87
C THR A 133 18.04 -0.18 -7.10
N VAL A 134 18.44 -0.44 -8.33
CA VAL A 134 19.38 -1.54 -8.67
C VAL A 134 20.61 -1.53 -7.75
N ARG A 135 21.03 -0.34 -7.30
CA ARG A 135 22.14 -0.13 -6.35
C ARG A 135 21.79 -0.54 -4.92
N GLN A 136 20.59 -0.22 -4.42
CA GLN A 136 20.10 -0.66 -3.11
C GLN A 136 19.84 -2.17 -3.10
N LYS A 137 19.26 -2.74 -4.16
CA LYS A 137 19.07 -4.18 -4.32
C LYS A 137 20.40 -4.93 -4.30
N LYS A 138 21.41 -4.46 -5.05
CA LYS A 138 22.77 -5.03 -5.02
C LYS A 138 23.45 -4.87 -3.65
N ALA A 139 23.28 -3.74 -2.97
CA ALA A 139 23.86 -3.53 -1.64
C ALA A 139 23.21 -4.45 -0.59
N TYR A 140 21.87 -4.58 -0.64
CA TYR A 140 21.12 -5.49 0.21
C TYR A 140 21.44 -6.95 -0.08
N GLU A 141 21.51 -7.36 -1.34
CA GLU A 141 21.95 -8.72 -1.71
C GLU A 141 23.39 -9.01 -1.27
N LYS A 142 24.31 -8.05 -1.41
CA LYS A 142 25.71 -8.22 -0.99
C LYS A 142 25.84 -8.31 0.53
N TRP A 143 25.01 -7.59 1.28
CA TRP A 143 24.99 -7.58 2.74
C TRP A 143 24.22 -8.78 3.33
N ALA A 144 23.09 -9.15 2.72
CA ALA A 144 22.24 -10.22 3.19
C ALA A 144 22.81 -11.61 2.87
N LYS A 145 23.54 -11.79 1.75
CA LYS A 145 24.05 -13.11 1.34
C LYS A 145 25.00 -13.77 2.37
N PRO A 146 25.98 -13.09 2.98
CA PRO A 146 26.83 -13.72 3.99
C PRO A 146 26.06 -14.07 5.27
N HIS A 147 25.28 -13.14 5.82
CA HIS A 147 24.56 -13.35 7.09
C HIS A 147 23.38 -14.32 6.96
N LEU A 148 22.62 -14.25 5.86
CA LEU A 148 21.58 -15.24 5.56
C LEU A 148 22.17 -16.61 5.25
N ARG A 149 23.35 -16.69 4.61
CA ARG A 149 24.02 -17.97 4.37
C ARG A 149 24.51 -18.59 5.67
N GLU A 150 25.11 -17.82 6.57
CA GLU A 150 25.62 -18.32 7.85
C GLU A 150 24.47 -18.74 8.78
N TYR A 151 23.41 -17.92 8.86
CA TYR A 151 22.17 -18.27 9.57
C TYR A 151 21.47 -19.49 8.95
N ALA A 152 21.34 -19.55 7.63
CA ALA A 152 20.74 -20.69 6.94
C ALA A 152 21.56 -21.98 7.09
N LEU A 153 22.90 -21.90 7.08
CA LEU A 153 23.77 -23.04 7.33
C LEU A 153 23.66 -23.52 8.79
N ARG A 154 23.60 -22.61 9.76
CA ARG A 154 23.41 -22.97 11.16
C ARG A 154 22.06 -23.63 11.40
N ILE A 155 20.98 -23.03 10.88
CA ILE A 155 19.63 -23.60 10.92
C ILE A 155 19.57 -24.95 10.19
N ALA A 156 20.25 -25.09 9.04
CA ALA A 156 20.32 -26.36 8.31
C ALA A 156 21.08 -27.44 9.10
N ASN A 157 22.15 -27.07 9.80
CA ASN A 157 22.94 -27.97 10.64
C ASN A 157 22.19 -28.37 11.92
N GLU A 158 21.52 -27.44 12.60
CA GLU A 158 20.64 -27.73 13.74
C GLU A 158 19.49 -28.66 13.33
N ARG A 159 18.92 -28.44 12.13
CA ARG A 159 17.85 -29.28 11.57
C ARG A 159 18.31 -30.65 11.08
N SER A 160 19.56 -30.78 10.61
CA SER A 160 20.12 -32.08 10.21
C SER A 160 20.58 -32.89 11.42
N ALA A 161 20.99 -32.22 12.51
CA ALA A 161 21.39 -32.86 13.76
C ALA A 161 20.19 -33.34 14.61
N ASN A 162 18.99 -32.79 14.41
CA ASN A 162 17.78 -33.22 15.13
C ASN A 162 16.86 -34.10 14.26
N PRO A 163 16.89 -35.44 14.39
CA PRO A 163 16.04 -36.34 13.60
C PRO A 163 14.53 -36.13 13.85
N ASN A 164 14.15 -35.56 15.00
CA ASN A 164 12.74 -35.30 15.33
C ASN A 164 12.17 -34.10 14.58
N TRP A 165 13.01 -33.16 14.11
CA TRP A 165 12.53 -31.95 13.43
C TRP A 165 11.71 -32.27 12.17
N ARG A 166 12.08 -33.32 11.41
CA ARG A 166 11.32 -33.75 10.23
C ARG A 166 9.93 -34.28 10.63
N ILE A 167 9.86 -35.02 11.72
CA ILE A 167 8.63 -35.62 12.24
C ILE A 167 7.69 -34.52 12.75
N GLU A 168 8.21 -33.57 13.54
CA GLU A 168 7.44 -32.43 14.05
C GLU A 168 6.94 -31.54 12.91
N ARG A 169 7.76 -31.28 11.90
CA ARG A 169 7.36 -30.49 10.73
C ARG A 169 6.26 -31.17 9.92
N GLU A 170 6.35 -32.48 9.72
CA GLU A 170 5.31 -33.26 9.05
C GLU A 170 4.01 -33.30 9.86
N ARG A 171 4.10 -33.44 11.19
CA ARG A 171 2.94 -33.33 12.09
C ARG A 171 2.28 -31.95 11.97
N ALA A 172 3.06 -30.88 12.07
CA ALA A 172 2.56 -29.51 11.93
C ALA A 172 1.93 -29.26 10.54
N ARG A 173 2.51 -29.83 9.47
CA ARG A 173 1.94 -29.75 8.12
C ARG A 173 0.58 -30.45 8.05
N ARG A 174 0.46 -31.66 8.59
CA ARG A 174 -0.79 -32.43 8.62
C ARG A 174 -1.87 -31.74 9.47
N GLU A 175 -1.49 -31.15 10.60
CA GLU A 175 -2.41 -30.38 11.43
C GLU A 175 -2.92 -29.12 10.71
N ALA A 176 -2.03 -28.41 10.02
CA ALA A 176 -2.41 -27.24 9.22
C ALA A 176 -3.29 -27.61 8.03
N GLU A 177 -3.03 -28.74 7.37
CA GLU A 177 -3.85 -29.27 6.28
C GLU A 177 -5.25 -29.66 6.77
N LYS A 178 -5.31 -30.45 7.86
CA LYS A 178 -6.58 -30.79 8.51
C LYS A 178 -7.39 -29.56 8.88
N LYS A 179 -6.75 -28.54 9.46
CA LYS A 179 -7.42 -27.28 9.82
C LYS A 179 -8.01 -26.58 8.60
N ARG A 180 -7.31 -26.55 7.46
CA ARG A 180 -7.84 -25.97 6.22
C ARG A 180 -9.02 -26.76 5.67
N ASP A 181 -8.97 -28.08 5.76
CA ASP A 181 -10.07 -28.94 5.31
C ASP A 181 -11.32 -28.76 6.19
N ASP A 182 -11.14 -28.65 7.50
CA ASP A 182 -12.20 -28.36 8.46
C ASP A 182 -12.84 -26.98 8.20
N GLU A 183 -12.02 -25.94 8.00
CA GLU A 183 -12.48 -24.60 7.64
C GLU A 183 -13.23 -24.56 6.29
N TYR A 184 -12.74 -25.32 5.30
CA TYR A 184 -13.41 -25.45 4.01
C TYR A 184 -14.76 -26.16 4.14
N ALA A 185 -14.82 -27.25 4.90
CA ALA A 185 -16.04 -27.99 5.17
C ALA A 185 -17.09 -27.12 5.89
N GLU A 186 -16.68 -26.35 6.89
CA GLU A 186 -17.56 -25.43 7.61
C GLU A 186 -18.10 -24.33 6.69
N ARG A 187 -17.23 -23.69 5.89
CA ARG A 187 -17.65 -22.68 4.92
C ARG A 187 -18.63 -23.25 3.89
N LYS A 188 -18.39 -24.48 3.41
CA LYS A 188 -19.29 -25.17 2.49
C LYS A 188 -20.66 -25.45 3.13
N ARG A 189 -20.68 -25.88 4.40
CA ARG A 189 -21.92 -26.08 5.17
C ARG A 189 -22.73 -24.78 5.29
N LEU A 190 -22.09 -23.68 5.71
CA LEU A 190 -22.75 -22.37 5.83
C LEU A 190 -23.30 -21.87 4.50
N ASN A 191 -22.57 -22.06 3.39
CA ASN A 191 -23.05 -21.70 2.07
C ASN A 191 -24.30 -22.50 1.66
N LEU A 192 -24.35 -23.80 1.95
CA LEU A 192 -25.52 -24.64 1.67
C LEU A 192 -26.72 -24.23 2.52
N GLU A 193 -26.50 -23.92 3.80
CA GLU A 193 -27.54 -23.44 4.70
C GLU A 193 -28.13 -22.09 4.24
N GLN A 194 -27.27 -21.14 3.85
CA GLN A 194 -27.70 -19.87 3.27
C GLN A 194 -28.49 -20.06 1.97
N GLN A 195 -28.07 -21.00 1.11
CA GLN A 195 -28.82 -21.32 -0.11
C GLN A 195 -30.18 -21.93 0.20
N ALA A 196 -30.27 -22.83 1.18
CA ALA A 196 -31.53 -23.42 1.63
C ALA A 196 -32.46 -22.34 2.21
N ALA A 197 -31.95 -21.45 3.06
CA ALA A 197 -32.70 -20.32 3.61
C ALA A 197 -33.24 -19.40 2.51
N ARG A 198 -32.44 -19.08 1.49
CA ARG A 198 -32.88 -18.29 0.32
C ARG A 198 -33.99 -18.98 -0.48
N ARG A 199 -33.91 -20.31 -0.63
CA ARG A 199 -34.95 -21.09 -1.33
C ARG A 199 -36.25 -21.11 -0.52
N ALA A 200 -36.17 -21.33 0.79
CA ALA A 200 -37.34 -21.29 1.68
C ALA A 200 -38.00 -19.90 1.69
N ALA A 201 -37.22 -18.83 1.84
CA ALA A 201 -37.72 -17.46 1.76
C ALA A 201 -38.40 -17.18 0.41
N ARG A 202 -37.83 -17.67 -0.69
CA ARG A 202 -38.43 -17.53 -2.03
C ARG A 202 -39.73 -18.31 -2.20
N ALA A 203 -39.88 -19.45 -1.54
CA ALA A 203 -41.11 -20.24 -1.58
C ALA A 203 -42.27 -19.56 -0.82
N LEU A 204 -41.96 -18.76 0.21
CA LEU A 204 -42.94 -17.97 0.96
C LEU A 204 -43.38 -16.69 0.23
N LEU A 205 -42.59 -16.22 -0.75
CA LEU A 205 -42.98 -15.07 -1.55
C LEU A 205 -44.09 -15.47 -2.52
N LEU A 206 -45.18 -14.71 -2.53
CA LEU A 206 -46.19 -14.81 -3.57
C LEU A 206 -45.53 -14.70 -4.96
N PRO A 207 -46.03 -15.46 -5.96
CA PRO A 207 -45.54 -15.31 -7.33
C PRO A 207 -45.60 -13.83 -7.74
N PRO A 208 -44.57 -13.31 -8.42
CA PRO A 208 -44.57 -11.92 -8.82
C PRO A 208 -45.77 -11.64 -9.74
N THR A 209 -46.45 -10.52 -9.52
CA THR A 209 -47.54 -10.10 -10.41
C THR A 209 -47.01 -9.85 -11.82
N GLU A 210 -47.89 -9.86 -12.81
CA GLU A 210 -47.52 -9.59 -14.21
C GLU A 210 -46.81 -8.23 -14.36
N GLU A 211 -47.27 -7.21 -13.63
CA GLU A 211 -46.63 -5.90 -13.57
C GLU A 211 -45.21 -5.96 -12.98
N GLN A 212 -45.01 -6.74 -11.92
CA GLN A 212 -43.69 -6.96 -11.32
C GLN A 212 -42.76 -7.73 -12.26
N LEU A 213 -43.29 -8.69 -13.04
CA LEU A 213 -42.53 -9.39 -14.08
C LEU A 213 -42.10 -8.45 -15.20
N LYS A 214 -42.99 -7.56 -15.65
CA LYS A 214 -42.69 -6.52 -16.64
C LYS A 214 -41.59 -5.58 -16.13
N LYS A 215 -41.72 -5.07 -14.90
CA LYS A 215 -40.68 -4.26 -14.23
C LYS A 215 -39.33 -4.98 -14.12
N ARG A 216 -39.33 -6.28 -13.79
CA ARG A 216 -38.10 -7.10 -13.73
C ARG A 216 -37.46 -7.31 -15.10
N LYS A 217 -38.24 -7.56 -16.15
CA LYS A 217 -37.75 -7.71 -17.53
C LYS A 217 -37.06 -6.43 -17.99
N ILE A 218 -37.72 -5.29 -17.75
CA ILE A 218 -37.20 -3.96 -18.04
C ILE A 218 -35.90 -3.69 -17.28
N ALA A 219 -35.86 -3.96 -15.96
CA ALA A 219 -34.66 -3.79 -15.16
C ALA A 219 -33.49 -4.67 -15.64
N ARG A 220 -33.76 -5.90 -16.09
CA ARG A 220 -32.73 -6.77 -16.69
C ARG A 220 -32.18 -6.20 -17.99
N GLN A 221 -33.05 -5.70 -18.86
CA GLN A 221 -32.63 -5.06 -20.12
C GLN A 221 -31.79 -3.81 -19.85
N ALA A 222 -32.22 -2.96 -18.90
CA ALA A 222 -31.47 -1.78 -18.49
C ALA A 222 -30.08 -2.14 -17.91
N ASN A 223 -29.99 -3.16 -17.06
CA ASN A 223 -28.71 -3.62 -16.51
C ASN A 223 -27.80 -4.26 -17.56
N ALA A 224 -28.34 -5.04 -18.50
CA ALA A 224 -27.57 -5.62 -19.58
C ALA A 224 -26.99 -4.51 -20.49
N PHE A 225 -27.79 -3.51 -20.78
CA PHE A 225 -27.38 -2.36 -21.57
C PHE A 225 -26.33 -1.49 -20.85
N GLN A 226 -26.49 -1.26 -19.54
CA GLN A 226 -25.48 -0.56 -18.75
C GLN A 226 -24.13 -1.29 -18.76
N LYS A 227 -24.12 -2.63 -18.66
CA LYS A 227 -22.89 -3.42 -18.77
C LYS A 227 -22.20 -3.27 -20.13
N ILE A 228 -22.98 -3.17 -21.22
CA ILE A 228 -22.43 -2.91 -22.56
C ILE A 228 -21.75 -1.53 -22.57
N ILE A 229 -22.44 -0.49 -22.09
CA ILE A 229 -21.88 0.87 -21.99
C ILE A 229 -20.59 0.87 -21.15
N ASP A 230 -20.59 0.21 -20.00
CA ASP A 230 -19.44 0.16 -19.08
C ASP A 230 -18.25 -0.61 -19.68
N SER A 231 -18.51 -1.53 -20.62
CA SER A 231 -17.49 -2.33 -21.30
C SER A 231 -16.87 -1.66 -22.54
N LEU A 232 -17.47 -0.59 -23.07
CA LEU A 232 -16.98 0.10 -24.25
C LEU A 232 -15.80 1.04 -23.90
N PRO A 233 -14.70 1.02 -24.66
CA PRO A 233 -13.67 2.05 -24.55
C PRO A 233 -14.28 3.44 -24.77
N LYS A 234 -13.85 4.44 -23.99
CA LYS A 234 -14.43 5.79 -24.03
C LYS A 234 -14.38 6.45 -25.42
N ALA A 235 -13.41 6.07 -26.26
CA ALA A 235 -13.27 6.57 -27.62
C ALA A 235 -14.33 5.99 -28.59
N ASP A 236 -14.83 4.78 -28.33
CA ASP A 236 -15.72 4.05 -29.24
C ASP A 236 -17.20 4.32 -28.96
N LEU A 237 -17.52 4.92 -27.81
CA LEU A 237 -18.90 5.21 -27.40
C LEU A 237 -19.56 6.27 -28.30
N ALA A 238 -18.78 7.24 -28.78
CA ALA A 238 -19.28 8.29 -29.69
C ALA A 238 -19.60 7.71 -31.07
N GLU A 239 -18.71 6.89 -31.62
CA GLU A 239 -18.90 6.26 -32.93
C GLU A 239 -20.04 5.22 -32.92
N TYR A 240 -20.13 4.43 -31.84
CA TYR A 240 -21.26 3.53 -31.63
C TYR A 240 -22.59 4.29 -31.59
N MET A 241 -22.60 5.48 -31.00
CA MET A 241 -23.79 6.32 -30.88
C MET A 241 -24.22 6.93 -32.21
N ASP A 242 -23.29 7.44 -33.00
CA ASP A 242 -23.60 7.96 -34.33
C ASP A 242 -24.22 6.86 -35.20
N ARG A 243 -23.67 5.64 -35.15
CA ARG A 243 -24.24 4.49 -35.88
C ARG A 243 -25.62 4.10 -35.37
N PHE A 244 -25.82 4.04 -34.05
CA PHE A 244 -27.10 3.67 -33.45
C PHE A 244 -28.20 4.69 -33.80
N MET A 245 -27.90 6.00 -33.73
CA MET A 245 -28.87 7.05 -34.05
C MET A 245 -29.16 7.12 -35.56
N ALA A 246 -28.13 6.93 -36.41
CA ALA A 246 -28.30 6.85 -37.86
C ALA A 246 -29.21 5.67 -38.28
N GLN A 247 -29.10 4.50 -37.64
CA GLN A 247 -29.98 3.36 -37.91
C GLN A 247 -31.45 3.63 -37.57
N ARG A 248 -31.73 4.58 -36.68
CA ARG A 248 -33.10 4.95 -36.27
C ARG A 248 -33.66 6.15 -37.04
N GLY A 249 -32.86 6.76 -37.92
CA GLY A 249 -33.24 7.99 -38.64
C GLY A 249 -33.45 9.20 -37.72
N GLU A 250 -32.91 9.15 -36.50
CA GLU A 250 -33.03 10.24 -35.52
C GLU A 250 -31.70 10.98 -35.39
N ALA A 251 -31.74 12.32 -35.34
CA ALA A 251 -30.56 13.12 -35.07
C ALA A 251 -30.23 13.12 -33.57
N LEU A 252 -28.94 13.13 -33.22
CA LEU A 252 -28.51 13.37 -31.83
C LEU A 252 -29.02 14.74 -31.36
N PRO A 253 -29.56 14.84 -30.13
CA PRO A 253 -29.95 16.13 -29.58
C PRO A 253 -28.77 17.12 -29.57
N THR A 254 -29.02 18.36 -29.99
CA THR A 254 -28.00 19.41 -30.18
C THR A 254 -27.17 19.72 -28.93
N TYR A 255 -27.70 19.44 -27.73
CA TYR A 255 -26.97 19.63 -26.47
C TYR A 255 -25.90 18.55 -26.21
N ILE A 256 -25.91 17.43 -26.95
CA ILE A 256 -24.86 16.40 -26.91
C ILE A 256 -23.76 16.75 -27.94
N THR A 257 -24.15 17.19 -29.13
CA THR A 257 -23.24 17.51 -30.24
C THR A 257 -22.42 18.79 -30.00
N ASN A 258 -22.94 19.76 -29.24
CA ASN A 258 -22.23 21.01 -28.92
C ASN A 258 -21.17 20.89 -27.80
N SER A 259 -20.91 19.68 -27.28
CA SER A 259 -19.99 19.46 -26.15
C SER A 259 -18.49 19.49 -26.54
N GLY A 260 -18.16 19.53 -27.83
CA GLY A 260 -16.79 19.40 -28.32
C GLY A 260 -16.13 18.03 -28.00
N PRO A 261 -14.85 17.81 -28.34
CA PRO A 261 -14.17 16.50 -28.21
C PRO A 261 -13.94 16.02 -26.76
N TYR A 262 -14.44 16.73 -25.74
CA TYR A 262 -14.26 16.39 -24.34
C TYR A 262 -15.42 15.53 -23.78
N PHE A 263 -15.63 14.36 -24.37
CA PHE A 263 -16.53 13.32 -23.84
C PHE A 263 -16.10 12.74 -22.48
N ALA A 264 -14.90 13.10 -21.98
CA ALA A 264 -14.29 12.52 -20.79
C ALA A 264 -14.82 13.07 -19.44
N SER A 265 -15.71 14.07 -19.43
CA SER A 265 -16.24 14.61 -18.17
C SER A 265 -17.43 13.80 -17.65
N ASN A 266 -17.45 13.55 -16.33
CA ASN A 266 -18.54 12.84 -15.62
C ASN A 266 -19.93 13.47 -15.81
N GLY A 267 -20.03 14.69 -16.37
CA GLY A 267 -21.27 15.37 -16.67
C GLY A 267 -21.96 14.87 -17.94
N ILE A 268 -21.19 14.56 -18.99
CA ILE A 268 -21.73 14.11 -20.29
C ILE A 268 -22.26 12.68 -20.17
N GLN A 269 -21.52 11.78 -19.52
CA GLN A 269 -22.01 10.42 -19.23
C GLN A 269 -23.32 10.44 -18.43
N ARG A 270 -23.50 11.36 -17.46
CA ARG A 270 -24.76 11.48 -16.72
C ARG A 270 -25.92 11.99 -17.58
N LYS A 271 -25.69 13.00 -18.42
CA LYS A 271 -26.69 13.51 -19.38
C LYS A 271 -27.08 12.43 -20.40
N PHE A 272 -26.10 11.64 -20.82
CA PHE A 272 -26.24 10.52 -21.74
C PHE A 272 -27.04 9.35 -21.17
N THR A 273 -26.70 8.90 -19.96
CA THR A 273 -27.48 7.88 -19.23
C THR A 273 -28.92 8.35 -19.01
N ARG A 274 -29.15 9.65 -18.80
CA ARG A 274 -30.51 10.22 -18.72
C ARG A 274 -31.23 10.17 -20.07
N PHE A 275 -30.57 10.52 -21.17
CA PHE A 275 -31.16 10.45 -22.52
C PHE A 275 -31.55 9.01 -22.90
N LEU A 276 -30.66 8.04 -22.71
CA LEU A 276 -30.97 6.63 -23.01
C LEU A 276 -32.07 6.08 -22.10
N ARG A 277 -32.10 6.49 -20.82
CA ARG A 277 -33.23 6.17 -19.92
C ARG A 277 -34.54 6.78 -20.42
N ALA A 278 -34.54 8.01 -20.94
CA ALA A 278 -35.72 8.66 -21.50
C ALA A 278 -36.20 8.02 -22.81
N LEU A 279 -35.28 7.62 -23.68
CA LEU A 279 -35.60 6.93 -24.93
C LEU A 279 -36.23 5.56 -24.67
N LEU A 280 -35.62 4.77 -23.76
CA LEU A 280 -36.18 3.51 -23.30
C LEU A 280 -37.50 3.71 -22.54
N ALA A 281 -37.64 4.83 -21.81
CA ALA A 281 -38.90 5.19 -21.16
C ALA A 281 -40.04 5.37 -22.15
N LYS A 282 -39.79 6.14 -23.22
CA LYS A 282 -40.75 6.41 -24.29
C LYS A 282 -41.13 5.14 -25.07
N GLU A 283 -40.14 4.30 -25.39
CA GLU A 283 -40.34 3.16 -26.28
C GLU A 283 -40.99 1.95 -25.58
N TYR A 284 -40.74 1.78 -24.27
CA TYR A 284 -41.24 0.65 -23.49
C TYR A 284 -42.35 1.02 -22.48
N GLY A 285 -42.85 2.27 -22.54
CA GLY A 285 -44.00 2.74 -21.76
C GLY A 285 -43.72 2.89 -20.26
N PHE A 286 -42.61 3.51 -19.89
CA PHE A 286 -42.37 3.90 -18.51
C PHE A 286 -43.17 5.16 -18.17
N VAL A 287 -43.77 5.19 -16.98
CA VAL A 287 -44.41 6.40 -16.42
C VAL A 287 -43.34 7.43 -16.07
N GLU A 288 -43.61 8.67 -16.43
CA GLU A 288 -42.78 9.87 -16.32
C GLU A 288 -41.96 9.93 -15.02
N LEU A 289 -40.63 9.87 -15.15
CA LEU A 289 -39.76 10.49 -14.17
C LEU A 289 -39.84 12.00 -14.42
N GLY A 290 -40.79 12.64 -13.73
CA GLY A 290 -41.14 14.07 -13.70
C GLY A 290 -40.42 15.00 -14.66
N GLU A 291 -41.20 15.73 -15.47
CA GLU A 291 -40.71 16.71 -16.44
C GLU A 291 -39.59 17.60 -15.88
N TYR A 292 -38.47 17.62 -16.60
CA TYR A 292 -37.39 18.58 -16.38
C TYR A 292 -37.48 19.60 -17.52
N SER A 293 -37.51 20.88 -17.18
CA SER A 293 -37.49 21.96 -18.16
C SER A 293 -36.16 21.96 -18.95
N GLN A 294 -36.13 22.61 -20.12
CA GLN A 294 -34.98 22.61 -21.05
C GLN A 294 -33.66 23.10 -20.41
N ASP A 295 -33.71 23.78 -19.27
CA ASP A 295 -32.59 24.27 -18.46
C ASP A 295 -32.16 23.30 -17.33
N GLY A 296 -32.75 22.10 -17.24
CA GLY A 296 -32.32 21.03 -16.34
C GLY A 296 -32.75 21.18 -14.88
N ARG A 297 -33.69 22.09 -14.58
CA ARG A 297 -34.31 22.22 -13.26
C ARG A 297 -35.49 21.27 -13.11
N LYS A 298 -35.68 20.76 -11.90
CA LYS A 298 -36.74 19.81 -11.56
C LYS A 298 -38.05 20.60 -11.49
N VAL A 299 -38.98 20.36 -12.41
CA VAL A 299 -40.33 20.92 -12.30
C VAL A 299 -41.04 20.13 -11.19
N ARG A 300 -41.56 20.83 -10.18
CA ARG A 300 -42.41 20.17 -9.17
C ARG A 300 -43.72 19.82 -9.86
N ALA A 301 -44.07 18.53 -9.84
CA ALA A 301 -45.41 18.09 -10.21
C ALA A 301 -46.45 18.75 -9.29
N VAL A 302 -47.54 19.22 -9.88
CA VAL A 302 -48.78 19.60 -9.17
C VAL A 302 -49.47 18.33 -8.71
#